data_AF-A0A9E5MZ68-F1
#
_entry.id   AF-A0A9E5MZ68-F1
#
_cell.length_a   1.000
_cell.length_b   1.000
_cell.length_c   1.000
_cell.angle_alpha   90.00
_cell.angle_beta   90.00
_cell.angle_gamma   90.00
#
_symmetry.space_group_name_H-M   'P 1'
#
loop_
_entity.id
_entity.type
_entity.pdbx_description
1 polymer ?
#
loop_
_entity_poly.entity_id
_entity_poly.type
_entity_poly.pdbx_seq_one_letter_code
_entity_poly.pdbx_strand_id
1 'polypeptide(L)' 'MLADAIESASRVLVEPTPSRIESLVEEIAMKRLLDGQLDASGLTLSEVRVVQESLVKSLTAVYHGRVKYPEQKTA' A
#
# COMPACT_ATOMS: atom_id res chain seq x y z
N MET A 1 -3.79 13.76 -2.90
CA MET A 1 -2.50 13.19 -2.42
C MET A 1 -2.55 11.67 -2.60
N LEU A 2 -1.48 11.02 -3.08
CA LEU A 2 -1.50 9.59 -3.45
C LEU A 2 -1.60 8.64 -2.24
N ALA A 3 -0.69 8.77 -1.27
CA ALA A 3 -0.64 7.90 -0.09
C ALA A 3 -1.91 8.01 0.77
N ASP A 4 -2.44 9.22 0.95
CA ASP A 4 -3.68 9.49 1.69
C ASP A 4 -4.89 8.75 1.10
N ALA A 5 -5.05 8.80 -0.23
CA ALA A 5 -6.13 8.11 -0.91
C ALA A 5 -6.01 6.58 -0.78
N ILE A 6 -4.79 6.05 -0.88
CA ILE A 6 -4.52 4.61 -0.75
C ILE A 6 -4.78 4.14 0.68
N GLU A 7 -4.30 4.86 1.69
CA GLU A 7 -4.50 4.51 3.10
C GLU A 7 -5.98 4.56 3.49
N SER A 8 -6.70 5.60 3.04
CA SER A 8 -8.14 5.71 3.26
C SER A 8 -8.89 4.56 2.60
N ALA A 9 -8.53 4.18 1.38
CA ALA A 9 -9.16 3.07 0.68
C ALA A 9 -8.80 1.71 1.30
N SER A 10 -7.60 1.53 1.84
CA SER A 10 -7.20 0.27 2.47
C SER A 10 -7.97 0.02 3.77
N ARG A 11 -8.38 1.08 4.51
CA ARG A 11 -9.17 0.95 5.75
C ARG A 11 -10.51 0.25 5.57
N VAL A 12 -11.11 0.35 4.39
CA VAL A 12 -12.42 -0.24 4.08
C VAL A 12 -12.32 -1.57 3.32
N LEU A 13 -11.09 -2.04 3.08
CA LEU A 13 -10.85 -3.29 2.37
C LEU A 13 -11.21 -4.48 3.28
N VAL A 14 -12.28 -5.21 2.93
CA VAL A 14 -12.67 -6.45 3.61
C VAL A 14 -11.59 -7.49 3.36
N GLU A 15 -10.98 -8.06 4.41
CA GLU A 15 -9.86 -9.02 4.31
C GLU A 15 -8.68 -8.49 3.48
N PRO A 16 -7.86 -7.58 4.04
CA PRO A 16 -6.79 -6.90 3.35
C PRO A 16 -5.57 -7.81 3.15
N THR A 17 -5.68 -8.83 2.30
CA THR A 17 -4.54 -9.71 1.95
C THR A 17 -3.45 -8.92 1.20
N PRO A 18 -2.18 -9.37 1.22
CA PRO A 18 -1.11 -8.69 0.50
C PRO A 18 -1.42 -8.44 -0.98
N SER A 19 -2.02 -9.43 -1.68
CA SER A 19 -2.39 -9.29 -3.09
C SER A 19 -3.48 -8.23 -3.31
N ARG A 20 -4.47 -8.14 -2.42
CA ARG A 20 -5.54 -7.14 -2.54
C ARG A 20 -5.06 -5.74 -2.23
N ILE A 21 -4.11 -5.61 -1.30
CA ILE A 21 -3.41 -4.35 -1.03
C ILE A 21 -2.62 -3.92 -2.27
N GLU A 22 -1.90 -4.84 -2.91
CA GLU A 22 -1.13 -4.58 -4.13
C GLU A 22 -2.04 -4.10 -5.27
N SER A 23 -3.12 -4.83 -5.56
CA SER A 23 -4.08 -4.41 -6.59
C SER A 23 -4.70 -3.04 -6.29
N LEU A 24 -5.03 -2.75 -5.03
CA LEU A 24 -5.59 -1.46 -4.63
C LEU A 24 -4.59 -0.31 -4.86
N VAL A 25 -3.33 -0.51 -4.48
CA VAL A 25 -2.25 0.48 -4.68
C VAL A 25 -2.04 0.72 -6.17
N GLU A 26 -1.99 -0.35 -6.97
CA GLU A 26 -1.83 -0.27 -8.43
C GLU A 26 -2.99 0.49 -9.08
N GLU A 27 -4.24 0.14 -8.75
CA GLU A 27 -5.44 0.77 -9.31
C GLU A 27 -5.45 2.28 -9.05
N ILE A 28 -5.24 2.70 -7.81
CA ILE A 28 -5.28 4.12 -7.43
C ILE A 28 -4.12 4.88 -8.07
N ALA A 29 -2.90 4.33 -8.04
CA ALA A 29 -1.74 4.98 -8.64
C ALA A 29 -1.89 5.12 -10.17
N MET A 30 -2.38 4.08 -10.85
CA MET A 30 -2.62 4.11 -12.29
C MET A 30 -3.70 5.12 -12.64
N LYS A 31 -4.79 5.17 -11.87
CA LYS A 31 -5.83 6.19 -12.04
C LYS A 31 -5.26 7.60 -11.95
N ARG A 32 -4.42 7.88 -10.95
CA ARG A 32 -3.79 9.21 -10.79
C ARG A 32 -2.84 9.54 -11.93
N LEU A 33 -2.10 8.56 -12.44
CA LEU A 33 -1.23 8.71 -13.59
C LEU A 33 -2.03 9.02 -14.87
N LEU A 34 -3.10 8.26 -15.13
CA LEU A 34 -3.97 8.46 -16.30
C LEU A 34 -4.75 9.78 -16.23
N ASP A 35 -5.12 10.22 -15.03
CA ASP A 35 -5.76 11.51 -14.78
C ASP A 35 -4.78 12.72 -14.92
N GLY A 36 -3.50 12.48 -15.21
CA GLY A 36 -2.46 13.52 -15.34
C GLY A 36 -2.07 14.18 -14.02
N GLN A 37 -2.44 13.61 -12.87
CA GLN A 37 -2.21 14.23 -11.56
C GLN A 37 -0.74 14.23 -11.13
N LEU A 38 0.11 13.49 -11.85
CA LEU A 38 1.55 13.39 -11.60
C LEU A 38 2.40 14.15 -12.63
N ASP A 39 1.78 14.80 -13.63
CA ASP A 39 2.49 15.39 -14.77
C ASP A 39 3.50 16.48 -14.37
N ALA A 40 3.16 17.27 -13.35
CA ALA A 40 4.01 18.34 -12.82
C ALA A 40 4.96 17.89 -11.69
N SER A 41 5.01 16.60 -11.37
CA SER A 41 5.83 16.08 -10.26
C SER A 41 7.29 15.80 -10.64
N GLY A 42 7.58 15.63 -11.93
CA GLY A 42 8.90 15.21 -12.41
C GLY A 42 9.23 13.74 -12.11
N LEU A 43 8.28 12.96 -11.57
CA LEU A 43 8.48 11.54 -11.29
C LEU A 43 8.54 10.73 -12.57
N THR A 44 9.52 9.84 -12.64
CA THR A 44 9.59 8.77 -13.63
C THR A 44 8.65 7.62 -13.26
N LEU A 45 8.28 6.81 -14.25
CA LEU A 45 7.48 5.60 -14.00
C LEU A 45 8.17 4.61 -13.05
N SER A 46 9.50 4.58 -13.05
CA SER A 46 10.28 3.75 -12.13
C SER A 46 10.15 4.23 -10.69
N GLU A 47 10.19 5.54 -10.45
CA GLU A 47 10.00 6.10 -9.10
C GLU A 47 8.56 5.90 -8.61
N VAL A 48 7.57 5.99 -9.51
CA VAL A 48 6.18 5.65 -9.16
C VAL A 48 6.06 4.20 -8.70
N ARG A 49 6.75 3.25 -9.35
CA ARG A 49 6.79 1.84 -8.89
C ARG A 49 7.44 1.69 -7.51
N VAL A 50 8.55 2.36 -7.26
CA VAL A 50 9.21 2.34 -5.94
C VAL A 50 8.27 2.88 -4.85
N VAL A 51 7.49 3.91 -5.15
CA VAL A 51 6.46 4.44 -4.24
C VAL A 51 5.35 3.40 -4.01
N GLN A 52 4.85 2.75 -5.07
CA GLN A 52 3.84 1.70 -4.95
C GLN A 52 4.33 0.55 -4.07
N GLU A 53 5.52 -0.01 -4.33
CA GLU A 53 6.12 -1.08 -3.54
C GLU A 53 6.27 -0.70 -2.06
N SER A 54 6.70 0.53 -1.79
CA SER A 54 6.84 1.06 -0.43
C SER A 54 5.50 1.16 0.31
N LEU A 55 4.44 1.55 -0.40
CA LEU A 55 3.08 1.61 0.16
C LEU A 55 2.53 0.20 0.41
N VAL A 56 2.69 -0.73 -0.53
CA VAL A 56 2.26 -2.14 -0.37
C VAL A 56 2.93 -2.75 0.86
N LYS A 57 4.24 -2.58 1.01
CA LYS A 57 5.00 -3.08 2.16
C LYS A 57 4.49 -2.49 3.47
N SER A 58 4.33 -1.17 3.52
CA SER A 58 3.86 -0.45 4.71
C SER A 58 2.46 -0.91 5.12
N LEU A 59 1.52 -0.97 4.18
CA LEU A 59 0.14 -1.38 4.43
C LEU A 59 0.06 -2.86 4.81
N THR A 60 0.83 -3.72 4.15
CA THR A 60 0.91 -5.14 4.52
C THR A 60 1.40 -5.30 5.96
N ALA A 61 2.41 -4.54 6.37
CA ALA A 61 2.88 -4.53 7.76
C ALA A 61 1.82 -4.00 8.74
N VAL A 62 1.02 -3.00 8.37
CA VAL A 62 -0.08 -2.49 9.23
C VAL A 62 -1.17 -3.55 9.42
N TYR A 63 -1.58 -4.24 8.36
CA TYR A 63 -2.70 -5.20 8.41
C TYR A 63 -2.31 -6.62 8.86
N HIS A 64 -1.04 -7.03 8.67
CA HIS A 64 -0.54 -8.36 9.03
C HIS A 64 0.55 -8.34 10.11
N GLY A 65 0.93 -7.15 10.60
CA GLY A 65 1.96 -6.96 11.63
C GLY A 65 1.43 -7.17 13.04
N ARG A 66 1.06 -8.40 13.38
CA ARG A 66 1.11 -8.88 14.77
C ARG A 66 1.76 -10.25 14.79
N VAL A 67 3.07 -10.27 15.03
CA VAL A 67 3.76 -11.48 15.48
C VAL A 67 3.11 -11.86 16.81
N LYS A 68 2.47 -13.03 16.88
CA LYS A 68 2.15 -13.64 18.18
C LYS A 68 3.49 -13.84 18.90
N TYR A 69 3.67 -13.17 20.05
CA TYR A 69 4.77 -13.53 20.93
C TYR A 69 4.68 -15.03 21.22
N PRO A 70 5.77 -15.80 21.08
CA PRO A 70 5.75 -17.19 21.50
C PRO A 70 5.34 -17.22 22.97
N GLU A 71 4.25 -17.93 23.27
CA GLU A 71 3.83 -18.17 24.64
C GLU A 71 5.04 -18.73 25.39
N GLN A 72 5.48 -18.01 26.44
CA GLN A 72 6.59 -18.47 27.28
C GLN A 72 6.23 -19.88 27.73
N LYS A 73 6.98 -20.88 27.26
CA LYS A 73 6.95 -22.20 27.88
C LYS A 73 7.40 -21.99 29.32
N THR A 74 6.45 -21.94 30.23
CA THR A 74 6.68 -22.06 31.67
C THR A 74 7.48 -23.34 31.88
N ALA A 75 8.65 -23.19 32.47
CA ALA A 75 9.53 -24.28 32.88
C ALA A 75 8.91 -25.10 34.02
#